data_AF-A0A5C3MBM9-F1
#
_entry.id   AF-A0A5C3MBM9-F1
#
_cell.length_a   1.000
_cell.length_b   1.000
_cell.length_c   1.000
_cell.angle_alpha   90.00
_cell.angle_beta   90.00
_cell.angle_gamma   90.00
#
_symmetry.space_group_name_H-M   'P 1'
#
loop_
_entity.id
_entity.type
_entity.pdbx_description
1 polymer ?
#
loop_
_entity_poly.entity_id
_entity_poly.type
_entity_poly.pdbx_seq_one_letter_code
_entity_poly.pdbx_strand_id
1 'polypeptide(L)'
;MAVEPFLSTRPQRAFIITVTIQAIVVLVMVGITFRLVDLQVSLSSTRYKTLPCYLALFALAELFELFMAFDALRMRNIIQLMGILIFHVALMVFAALQVHQTKTALVTQEGCDRSVSYVNCDGPGTLWRRIEPFLIVAPCVIAGSWLMLLFWIKQLYAEFGCVHI
;
A
#
# COMPACT_ATOMS: atom_id res chain seq x y z
N MET A 1 18.78 -28.66 -17.83
CA MET A 1 18.30 -27.27 -18.06
C MET A 1 19.22 -26.36 -17.25
N ALA A 2 19.92 -25.42 -17.89
CA ALA A 2 20.70 -24.44 -17.16
C ALA A 2 19.73 -23.58 -16.34
N VAL A 3 19.92 -23.55 -15.02
CA VAL A 3 19.16 -22.67 -14.13
C VAL A 3 19.64 -21.26 -14.46
N GLU A 4 18.87 -20.50 -15.23
CA GLU A 4 19.20 -19.09 -15.45
C GLU A 4 19.26 -18.37 -14.10
N PRO A 5 20.25 -17.48 -13.91
CA PRO A 5 20.41 -16.81 -12.64
C PRO A 5 19.18 -15.96 -12.31
N PHE A 6 18.79 -15.95 -11.03
CA PHE A 6 17.72 -15.09 -10.53
C PHE A 6 18.00 -13.62 -10.88
N LEU A 7 16.99 -12.91 -11.40
CA LEU A 7 17.11 -11.52 -11.89
C LEU A 7 18.02 -11.33 -13.11
N SER A 8 18.23 -12.37 -13.91
CA SER A 8 18.99 -12.29 -15.16
C SER A 8 18.34 -11.35 -16.18
N THR A 9 17.00 -11.39 -16.29
CA THR A 9 16.28 -10.66 -17.34
C THR A 9 15.90 -9.24 -16.92
N ARG A 10 15.87 -8.33 -17.90
CA ARG A 10 15.44 -6.94 -17.68
C ARG A 10 14.02 -6.84 -17.10
N PRO A 11 13.03 -7.64 -17.55
CA PRO A 11 11.68 -7.59 -17.00
C PRO A 11 11.60 -8.04 -15.55
N GLN A 12 12.36 -9.08 -15.15
CA GLN A 12 12.42 -9.53 -13.75
C GLN A 12 12.93 -8.41 -12.83
N ARG A 13 14.03 -7.76 -13.24
CA ARG A 13 14.61 -6.62 -12.50
C ARG A 13 13.65 -5.44 -12.44
N ALA A 14 13.03 -5.08 -13.56
CA ALA A 14 12.09 -3.96 -13.60
C ALA A 14 10.84 -4.22 -12.75
N PHE A 15 10.31 -5.44 -12.77
CA PHE A 15 9.17 -5.85 -11.94
C PHE A 15 9.49 -5.72 -10.45
N ILE A 16 10.57 -6.35 -9.97
CA ILE A 16 10.90 -6.31 -8.54
C ILE A 16 11.26 -4.89 -8.07
N ILE A 17 11.95 -4.10 -8.90
CA ILE A 17 12.25 -2.69 -8.59
C ILE A 17 10.96 -1.88 -8.48
N THR A 18 10.00 -2.10 -9.37
CA THR A 18 8.71 -1.38 -9.36
C THR A 18 7.95 -1.64 -8.05
N VAL A 19 7.78 -2.91 -7.68
CA VAL A 19 7.11 -3.30 -6.42
C VAL A 19 7.87 -2.76 -5.21
N THR A 20 9.22 -2.82 -5.24
CA THR A 20 10.05 -2.34 -4.12
C THR A 20 9.95 -0.83 -3.93
N ILE A 21 10.02 -0.04 -5.01
CA ILE A 21 9.90 1.43 -4.94
C ILE A 21 8.52 1.82 -4.43
N GLN A 22 7.45 1.21 -4.97
CA GLN A 22 6.10 1.46 -4.50
C GLN A 22 5.96 1.11 -3.01
N ALA A 23 6.38 -0.08 -2.58
CA ALA A 23 6.29 -0.49 -1.18
C ALA A 23 7.03 0.48 -0.25
N ILE A 24 8.23 0.96 -0.62
CA ILE A 24 8.96 1.97 0.16
C ILE A 24 8.15 3.27 0.27
N VAL A 25 7.64 3.78 -0.85
CA VAL A 25 6.86 5.02 -0.85
C VAL A 25 5.62 4.88 0.03
N VAL A 26 4.85 3.80 -0.13
CA VAL A 26 3.63 3.54 0.63
C VAL A 26 3.92 3.37 2.12
N LEU A 27 4.92 2.56 2.50
CA LEU A 27 5.31 2.35 3.89
C LEU A 27 5.78 3.64 4.56
N VAL A 28 6.50 4.51 3.84
CA VAL A 28 6.89 5.84 4.35
C VAL A 28 5.65 6.71 4.60
N MET A 29 4.68 6.75 3.68
CA MET A 29 3.44 7.53 3.87
C MET A 29 2.63 7.00 5.06
N VAL A 30 2.54 5.69 5.23
CA VAL A 30 1.89 5.03 6.37
C VAL A 30 2.61 5.35 7.67
N GLY A 31 3.94 5.29 7.70
CA GLY A 31 4.74 5.61 8.89
C GLY A 31 4.62 7.07 9.31
N ILE A 32 4.63 8.01 8.35
CA ILE A 32 4.40 9.44 8.62
C ILE A 32 2.99 9.64 9.19
N THR A 33 1.98 9.04 8.58
CA THR A 33 0.58 9.10 9.04
C THR A 33 0.47 8.61 10.48
N PHE A 34 1.01 7.43 10.78
CA PHE A 34 0.99 6.85 12.12
C PHE A 34 1.61 7.79 13.15
N ARG A 35 2.81 8.32 12.85
CA ARG A 35 3.51 9.24 13.74
C ARG A 35 2.72 10.54 13.97
N LEU A 36 2.09 11.10 12.94
CA LEU A 36 1.31 12.33 13.09
C LEU A 36 0.07 12.12 13.98
N VAL A 37 -0.57 10.95 13.90
CA VAL A 37 -1.70 10.62 14.77
C VAL A 37 -1.25 10.37 16.21
N ASP A 38 -0.20 9.55 16.40
CA ASP A 38 0.30 9.16 17.74
C ASP A 38 0.76 10.36 18.58
N LEU A 39 1.29 11.40 17.92
CA LEU A 39 1.69 12.65 18.61
C LEU A 39 0.51 13.46 19.14
N GLN A 40 -0.71 13.20 18.70
CA GLN A 40 -1.89 14.02 18.98
C GLN A 40 -2.95 13.28 19.79
N VAL A 41 -3.00 11.95 19.67
CA VAL A 41 -3.97 11.11 20.38
C VAL A 41 -3.30 9.87 20.96
N SER A 42 -3.77 9.46 22.13
CA SER A 42 -3.38 8.16 22.69
C SER A 42 -4.06 7.04 21.91
N LEU A 43 -3.29 6.37 21.05
CA LEU A 43 -3.71 5.26 20.21
C LEU A 43 -4.17 4.02 21.00
N SER A 44 -3.87 3.94 22.30
CA SER A 44 -4.36 2.89 23.20
C SER A 44 -5.81 3.09 23.67
N SER A 45 -6.38 4.27 23.43
CA SER A 45 -7.77 4.57 23.78
C SER A 45 -8.73 3.75 22.91
N THR A 46 -9.83 3.26 23.49
CA THR A 46 -10.85 2.45 22.77
C THR A 46 -11.37 3.10 21.49
N ARG A 47 -11.36 4.44 21.44
CA ARG A 47 -11.79 5.25 20.29
C ARG A 47 -10.82 5.15 19.10
N TYR A 48 -9.51 5.09 19.32
CA TYR A 48 -8.50 5.21 18.26
C TYR A 48 -7.81 3.89 17.91
N LYS A 49 -7.99 2.83 18.71
CA LYS A 49 -7.29 1.53 18.53
C LYS A 49 -7.48 0.86 17.16
N THR A 50 -8.56 1.17 16.44
CA THR A 50 -8.84 0.59 15.12
C THR A 50 -7.94 1.17 14.03
N LEU A 51 -7.51 2.44 14.16
CA LEU A 51 -6.70 3.12 13.16
C LEU A 51 -5.27 2.55 13.04
N PRO A 52 -4.51 2.34 14.13
CA PRO A 52 -3.24 1.59 14.13
C PRO A 52 -3.38 0.21 13.52
N CYS A 53 -4.50 -0.47 13.80
CA CYS A 53 -4.74 -1.81 13.28
C CYS A 53 -4.86 -1.80 11.75
N TYR A 54 -5.65 -0.89 11.17
CA TYR A 54 -5.75 -0.75 9.72
C TYR A 54 -4.41 -0.38 9.07
N LEU A 55 -3.67 0.58 9.63
CA LEU A 55 -2.36 1.00 9.11
C LEU A 55 -1.33 -0.14 9.16
N ALA A 56 -1.31 -0.90 10.26
CA ALA A 56 -0.42 -2.04 10.41
C ALA A 56 -0.76 -3.18 9.45
N LEU A 57 -2.04 -3.51 9.28
CA LEU A 57 -2.47 -4.53 8.30
C LEU A 57 -2.09 -4.13 6.88
N PHE A 58 -2.23 -2.86 6.53
CA PHE A 58 -1.82 -2.37 5.23
C PHE A 58 -0.31 -2.48 5.01
N ALA A 59 0.49 -2.05 5.99
CA ALA A 59 1.95 -2.18 5.93
C ALA A 59 2.41 -3.64 5.81
N LEU A 60 1.77 -4.55 6.55
CA LEU A 60 2.04 -5.99 6.44
C LEU A 60 1.64 -6.54 5.07
N ALA A 61 0.54 -6.06 4.50
CA ALA A 61 0.09 -6.47 3.17
C ALA A 61 1.07 -6.02 2.07
N GLU A 62 1.60 -4.80 2.14
CA GLU A 62 2.66 -4.31 1.25
C GLU A 62 3.95 -5.15 1.35
N LEU A 63 4.37 -5.49 2.58
CA LEU A 63 5.54 -6.36 2.80
C LEU A 63 5.29 -7.77 2.27
N PHE A 64 4.08 -8.30 2.47
CA PHE A 64 3.68 -9.61 1.95
C PHE A 64 3.73 -9.64 0.42
N GLU A 65 3.22 -8.60 -0.26
CA GLU A 65 3.33 -8.49 -1.71
C GLU A 65 4.79 -8.52 -2.18
N LEU A 66 5.67 -7.77 -1.52
CA LEU A 66 7.09 -7.73 -1.86
C LEU A 66 7.75 -9.11 -1.73
N PHE A 67 7.46 -9.85 -0.65
CA PHE A 67 7.96 -11.21 -0.47
C PHE A 67 7.40 -12.19 -1.52
N MET A 68 6.10 -12.09 -1.81
CA MET A 68 5.46 -12.91 -2.83
C MET A 68 6.01 -12.59 -4.23
N ALA A 69 6.31 -11.33 -4.53
CA ALA A 69 6.95 -10.92 -5.78
C ALA A 69 8.35 -11.53 -5.94
N PHE A 70 9.15 -11.52 -4.88
CA PHE A 70 10.45 -12.19 -4.86
C PHE A 70 10.31 -13.70 -5.08
N ASP A 71 9.39 -14.35 -4.36
CA ASP A 71 9.14 -15.80 -4.44
C ASP A 71 8.65 -16.21 -5.84
N ALA A 72 7.71 -15.45 -6.41
CA ALA A 72 7.16 -15.68 -7.75
C ALA A 72 8.23 -15.62 -8.85
N LEU A 73 9.14 -14.64 -8.77
CA LEU A 73 10.25 -14.53 -9.71
C LEU A 73 11.28 -15.64 -9.51
N ARG A 74 11.61 -15.99 -8.26
CA ARG A 74 12.58 -17.03 -7.94
C ARG A 74 12.13 -18.40 -8.44
N MET A 75 10.85 -18.72 -8.28
CA MET A 75 10.27 -19.99 -8.74
C MET A 75 9.77 -19.95 -10.17
N ARG A 76 9.86 -18.79 -10.85
CA ARG A 76 9.32 -18.56 -12.20
C ARG A 76 7.84 -18.97 -12.32
N ASN A 77 7.06 -18.70 -11.28
CA ASN A 77 5.69 -19.18 -11.15
C ASN A 77 4.68 -18.13 -11.65
N ILE A 78 4.07 -18.40 -12.81
CA ILE A 78 3.06 -17.53 -13.43
C ILE A 78 1.78 -17.43 -12.59
N ILE A 79 1.37 -18.50 -11.91
CA ILE A 79 0.16 -18.48 -11.07
C ILE A 79 0.35 -17.49 -9.92
N GLN A 80 1.54 -17.47 -9.29
CA GLN A 80 1.85 -16.48 -8.26
C GLN A 80 1.90 -15.05 -8.81
N LEU A 81 2.45 -14.83 -10.00
CA LEU A 81 2.43 -13.50 -10.63
C LEU A 81 1.00 -12.99 -10.90
N MET A 82 0.10 -13.86 -11.35
CA MET A 82 -1.32 -13.51 -11.51
C MET A 82 -1.99 -13.26 -10.16
N GLY A 83 -1.65 -14.06 -9.14
CA GLY A 83 -2.08 -13.84 -7.77
C GLY A 83 -1.66 -12.47 -7.22
N ILE A 84 -0.44 -12.02 -7.52
CA ILE A 84 0.06 -10.69 -7.16
C ILE A 84 -0.77 -9.60 -7.83
N LEU A 85 -1.12 -9.71 -9.13
CA LEU A 85 -1.98 -8.71 -9.79
C LEU A 85 -3.34 -8.56 -9.11
N ILE A 86 -3.96 -9.67 -8.70
CA ILE A 86 -5.24 -9.66 -8.00
C ILE A 86 -5.07 -9.07 -6.60
N PHE A 87 -4.02 -9.49 -5.88
CA PHE A 87 -3.70 -8.96 -4.55
C PHE A 87 -3.44 -7.45 -4.59
N HIS A 88 -2.76 -6.96 -5.62
CA HIS A 88 -2.50 -5.55 -5.83
C HIS A 88 -3.80 -4.74 -6.03
N VAL A 89 -4.80 -5.31 -6.71
CA VAL A 89 -6.14 -4.70 -6.79
C VAL A 89 -6.80 -4.66 -5.42
N ALA A 90 -6.68 -5.72 -4.63
CA ALA A 90 -7.17 -5.72 -3.26
C ALA A 90 -6.47 -4.67 -2.38
N LEU A 91 -5.16 -4.46 -2.55
CA LEU A 91 -4.40 -3.39 -1.90
C LEU A 91 -4.91 -2.00 -2.31
N MET A 92 -5.22 -1.77 -3.59
CA MET A 92 -5.83 -0.51 -4.04
C MET A 92 -7.16 -0.23 -3.33
N VAL A 93 -8.04 -1.24 -3.24
CA VAL A 93 -9.32 -1.12 -2.54
C VAL A 93 -9.10 -0.87 -1.04
N PHE A 94 -8.17 -1.60 -0.43
CA PHE A 94 -7.84 -1.43 0.99
C PHE A 94 -7.31 -0.02 1.28
N ALA A 95 -6.44 0.51 0.42
CA ALA A 95 -5.92 1.87 0.52
C ALA A 95 -7.04 2.92 0.43
N ALA A 96 -7.99 2.75 -0.51
CA ALA A 96 -9.14 3.64 -0.63
C ALA A 96 -10.05 3.59 0.61
N LEU A 97 -10.33 2.39 1.14
CA LEU A 97 -11.13 2.22 2.35
C LEU A 97 -10.42 2.83 3.58
N GLN A 98 -9.10 2.70 3.67
CA GLN A 98 -8.32 3.21 4.78
C GLN A 98 -8.39 4.74 4.91
N VAL A 99 -8.49 5.48 3.79
CA VAL A 99 -8.75 6.94 3.82
C VAL A 99 -10.04 7.23 4.57
N HIS A 100 -11.12 6.54 4.23
CA HIS A 100 -12.43 6.74 4.86
C HIS A 100 -12.43 6.32 6.34
N GLN A 101 -11.86 5.15 6.65
CA GLN A 101 -11.78 4.67 8.04
C GLN A 101 -10.97 5.62 8.93
N THR A 102 -9.88 6.19 8.38
CA THR A 102 -9.07 7.16 9.10
C THR A 102 -9.83 8.45 9.35
N LYS A 103 -10.61 8.94 8.36
CA LYS A 103 -11.49 10.10 8.56
C LYS A 103 -12.50 9.85 9.66
N THR A 104 -13.21 8.74 9.61
CA THR A 104 -14.26 8.39 10.57
C THR A 104 -13.70 8.16 11.99
N ALA A 105 -12.47 7.66 12.10
CA ALA A 105 -11.81 7.49 13.40
C ALA A 105 -11.34 8.81 14.03
N LEU A 106 -10.91 9.79 13.21
CA LEU A 106 -10.37 11.06 13.68
C LEU A 106 -11.44 12.16 13.80
N VAL A 107 -12.38 12.23 12.86
CA VAL A 107 -13.36 13.33 12.79
C VAL A 107 -14.66 12.91 13.47
N THR A 108 -15.00 13.60 14.56
CA THR A 108 -16.30 13.52 15.23
C THR A 108 -16.96 14.89 15.17
N GLN A 109 -18.12 15.00 14.51
CA GLN A 109 -18.82 16.29 14.32
C GLN A 109 -19.43 16.88 15.61
N GLU A 110 -19.33 16.18 16.73
CA GLU A 110 -19.84 16.66 18.02
C GLU A 110 -19.05 17.87 18.51
N GLY A 111 -19.70 19.05 18.54
CA GLY A 111 -19.16 20.27 19.15
C GLY A 111 -18.31 21.17 18.26
N CYS A 112 -18.15 20.86 16.97
CA CYS A 112 -17.34 21.65 16.04
C CYS A 112 -17.92 23.03 15.68
N ASP A 113 -19.17 23.33 16.07
CA ASP A 113 -19.82 24.64 15.84
C ASP A 113 -19.36 25.76 16.78
N ARG A 114 -18.82 25.42 17.97
CA ARG A 114 -18.47 26.41 19.01
C ARG A 114 -16.96 26.65 19.13
N SER A 115 -16.16 25.61 18.88
CA SER A 115 -14.70 25.70 18.82
C SER A 115 -14.15 24.59 17.94
N VAL A 116 -13.30 24.94 16.97
CA VAL A 116 -12.67 23.96 16.07
C VAL A 116 -11.59 23.21 16.86
N SER A 117 -11.87 21.98 17.26
CA SER A 117 -10.86 21.10 17.85
C SER A 117 -9.87 20.66 16.76
N TYR A 118 -8.58 20.86 16.99
CA TYR A 118 -7.51 20.43 16.08
C TYR A 118 -7.58 18.93 15.76
N VAL A 119 -8.00 18.11 16.73
CA VAL A 119 -7.98 16.64 16.61
C VAL A 119 -9.27 16.11 16.00
N ASN A 120 -10.42 16.60 16.47
CA ASN A 120 -11.72 15.95 16.23
C ASN A 120 -12.57 16.61 15.14
N CYS A 121 -12.21 17.79 14.65
CA CYS A 121 -13.02 18.52 13.67
C CYS A 121 -12.46 18.45 12.25
N ASP A 122 -13.33 18.62 11.27
CA ASP A 122 -12.98 18.82 9.86
C ASP A 122 -12.88 20.33 9.59
N GLY A 123 -11.69 20.85 9.28
CA GLY A 123 -11.49 22.29 9.10
C GLY A 123 -10.07 22.70 8.72
N PRO A 124 -9.84 23.97 8.32
CA PRO A 124 -8.51 24.47 8.01
C PRO A 124 -7.60 24.39 9.24
N GLY A 125 -6.44 23.73 9.08
CA GLY A 125 -5.47 23.57 10.16
C GLY A 125 -5.76 22.44 11.14
N THR A 126 -6.68 21.51 10.85
CA THR A 126 -6.91 20.32 11.69
C THR A 126 -5.98 19.16 11.32
N LEU A 127 -5.88 18.17 12.23
CA LEU A 127 -5.07 16.97 12.06
C LEU A 127 -5.45 16.18 10.80
N TRP A 128 -6.75 16.03 10.54
CA TRP A 128 -7.26 15.35 9.34
C TRP A 128 -6.72 15.99 8.07
N ARG A 129 -6.78 17.32 7.96
CA ARG A 129 -6.36 18.03 6.73
C ARG A 129 -4.86 17.94 6.47
N ARG A 130 -4.06 17.72 7.52
CA ARG A 130 -2.61 17.48 7.41
C ARG A 130 -2.29 16.06 6.97
N ILE A 131 -3.11 15.09 7.36
CA ILE A 131 -2.87 13.66 7.16
C ILE A 131 -3.47 13.16 5.84
N GLU A 132 -4.66 13.65 5.48
CA GLU A 132 -5.40 13.34 4.25
C GLU A 132 -4.53 13.25 2.97
N PRO A 133 -3.65 14.22 2.64
CA PRO A 133 -2.86 14.12 1.43
C PRO A 133 -1.93 12.89 1.43
N PHE A 134 -1.37 12.50 2.57
CA PHE A 134 -0.50 11.31 2.65
C PHE A 134 -1.26 10.02 2.41
N LEU A 135 -2.52 9.92 2.87
CA LEU A 135 -3.36 8.75 2.62
C LEU A 135 -3.89 8.69 1.19
N ILE A 136 -4.08 9.83 0.52
CA ILE A 136 -4.52 9.87 -0.89
C ILE A 136 -3.37 9.52 -1.84
N VAL A 137 -2.12 9.85 -1.47
CA VAL A 137 -0.95 9.49 -2.28
C VAL A 137 -0.79 7.97 -2.39
N ALA A 138 -1.05 7.21 -1.32
CA ALA A 138 -0.93 5.75 -1.33
C ALA A 138 -1.75 5.04 -2.43
N PRO A 139 -3.08 5.19 -2.54
CA PRO A 139 -3.86 4.55 -3.61
C PRO A 139 -3.47 5.06 -5.00
N CYS A 140 -3.04 6.32 -5.15
CA CYS A 140 -2.54 6.83 -6.43
C CYS A 140 -1.24 6.15 -6.87
N VAL A 141 -0.30 5.94 -5.94
CA VAL A 141 0.96 5.25 -6.21
C VAL A 141 0.72 3.78 -6.55
N ILE A 142 -0.14 3.10 -5.78
CA ILE A 142 -0.51 1.68 -6.03
C ILE A 142 -1.23 1.54 -7.40
N ALA A 143 -2.14 2.45 -7.73
CA ALA A 143 -2.79 2.45 -9.05
C ALA A 143 -1.79 2.67 -10.19
N GLY A 144 -0.83 3.58 -10.00
CA GLY A 144 0.24 3.80 -10.96
C GLY A 144 1.16 2.59 -11.13
N SER A 145 1.55 1.93 -10.03
CA SER A 145 2.37 0.71 -10.09
C SER A 145 1.62 -0.43 -10.75
N TRP A 146 0.32 -0.58 -10.51
CA TRP A 146 -0.47 -1.65 -11.11
C TRP A 146 -0.40 -1.66 -12.64
N LEU A 147 -0.49 -0.48 -13.28
CA LEU A 147 -0.36 -0.34 -14.73
C LEU A 147 1.02 -0.76 -15.23
N MET A 148 2.08 -0.43 -14.49
CA MET A 148 3.44 -0.87 -14.80
C MET A 148 3.60 -2.38 -14.61
N LEU A 149 3.02 -2.97 -13.56
CA LEU A 149 3.06 -4.40 -13.31
C LEU A 149 2.35 -5.19 -14.41
N LEU A 150 1.23 -4.70 -14.93
CA LEU A 150 0.56 -5.31 -16.09
C LEU A 150 1.48 -5.38 -17.31
N PHE A 151 2.24 -4.30 -17.57
CA PHE A 151 3.20 -4.26 -18.68
C PHE A 151 4.33 -5.28 -18.49
N TRP A 152 4.93 -5.35 -17.30
CA TRP A 152 6.02 -6.28 -17.02
C TRP A 152 5.57 -7.74 -16.97
N ILE A 153 4.39 -8.03 -16.42
CA ILE A 153 3.85 -9.39 -16.36
C ILE A 153 3.57 -9.95 -17.75
N LYS A 154 3.14 -9.14 -18.72
CA LYS A 154 3.03 -9.61 -20.11
C LYS A 154 4.36 -10.13 -20.66
N GLN A 155 5.46 -9.46 -20.34
CA GLN A 155 6.80 -9.90 -20.77
C GLN A 155 7.26 -11.15 -19.99
N LEU A 156 7.06 -11.17 -18.68
CA LEU A 156 7.37 -12.33 -17.83
C LEU A 156 6.55 -13.58 -18.20
N TYR A 157 5.30 -13.39 -18.65
CA TYR A 157 4.45 -14.46 -19.16
C TYR A 157 5.05 -15.12 -20.40
N ALA A 158 5.57 -14.33 -21.35
CA ALA A 158 6.28 -14.87 -22.49
C ALA A 158 7.58 -15.60 -22.07
N GLU A 159 8.34 -15.06 -21.11
CA GLU A 159 9.60 -15.66 -20.62
C GLU A 159 9.40 -16.98 -19.86
N PHE A 160 8.34 -17.13 -19.07
CA PHE A 160 8.11 -18.35 -18.28
C PHE A 160 7.19 -19.34 -18.99
N GLY A 161 6.29 -18.87 -19.86
CA GLY A 161 5.39 -19.71 -20.65
C GLY A 161 6.08 -20.45 -21.80
N CYS A 162 7.05 -19.81 -22.48
CA CYS A 162 7.80 -20.46 -23.57
C CYS A 162 8.75 -21.58 -23.11
N VAL A 163 8.95 -21.78 -21.81
CA VAL A 163 9.78 -22.89 -21.29
C VAL A 163 8.99 -24.20 -21.16
N HIS A 164 7.67 -24.16 -21.29
CA HIS A 164 6.79 -25.33 -21.13
C HIS A 164 6.20 -25.88 -22.45
N ILE A 165 6.70 -25.45 -23.61
CA ILE A 165 6.35 -25.99 -24.94
C ILE A 165 7.65 -26.42 -25.64
#